data_AF-A0A821DHY0-F1
#
_entry.id   AF-A0A821DHY0-F1
#
_cell.length_a   1.000
_cell.length_b   1.000
_cell.length_c   1.000
_cell.angle_alpha   90.00
_cell.angle_beta   90.00
_cell.angle_gamma   90.00
#
_symmetry.space_group_name_H-M   'P 1'
#
loop_
_entity.id
_entity.type
_entity.pdbx_description
1 polymer ?
#
loop_
_entity_poly.entity_id
_entity_poly.type
_entity_poly.pdbx_seq_one_letter_code
_entity_poly.pdbx_strand_id
1 'polypeptide(L)'
;YDDDTIHLVGGGYDMERLLKRCNAVVYIIDAQDDYTQSVSSLNMIIQSGRRVNPRLRYEVFIHKVDQLSEEEKIETQRNIHNQVRDRFADLNGGTDFSQQ
;
A
#
# COMPACT_ATOMS: atom_id res chain seq x y z
N TYR A 1 23.30 2.38 -0.13
CA TYR A 1 22.19 2.73 0.76
C TYR A 1 21.07 3.22 -0.14
N ASP A 2 19.87 2.70 0.08
CA ASP A 2 18.67 2.74 -0.79
C ASP A 2 18.56 1.58 -1.78
N ASP A 3 18.53 0.37 -1.22
CA ASP A 3 17.89 -0.78 -1.87
C ASP A 3 16.41 -0.80 -1.46
N ASP A 4 15.65 0.21 -1.92
CA ASP A 4 14.18 0.25 -1.85
C ASP A 4 13.56 -0.68 -2.93
N THR A 5 14.26 -1.75 -3.29
CA THR A 5 13.77 -2.71 -4.26
C THR A 5 12.58 -3.41 -3.65
N ILE A 6 11.40 -3.01 -4.10
CA ILE A 6 10.13 -3.64 -3.80
C ILE A 6 10.23 -5.12 -4.26
N HIS A 7 10.54 -6.02 -3.32
CA HIS A 7 10.53 -7.47 -3.53
C HIS A 7 9.08 -7.98 -3.57
N LEU A 8 8.32 -7.55 -4.58
CA LEU A 8 7.04 -8.17 -4.91
C LEU A 8 7.32 -9.31 -5.88
N VAL A 9 6.84 -10.49 -5.49
CA VAL A 9 7.12 -11.80 -6.10
C VAL A 9 7.03 -11.75 -7.64
N GLY A 10 8.15 -12.00 -8.31
CA GLY A 10 8.26 -12.15 -9.76
C GLY A 10 9.65 -11.84 -10.28
N GLY A 11 10.51 -12.86 -10.37
CA GLY A 11 11.90 -12.71 -10.84
C GLY A 11 12.00 -11.94 -12.17
N GLY A 12 12.67 -10.79 -12.13
CA GLY A 12 13.10 -10.03 -13.32
C GLY A 12 12.11 -9.00 -13.88
N TYR A 13 10.96 -8.75 -13.27
CA TYR A 13 10.02 -7.74 -13.77
C TYR A 13 10.39 -6.34 -13.27
N ASP A 14 10.62 -5.42 -14.23
CA ASP A 14 10.78 -3.98 -13.97
C ASP A 14 9.42 -3.38 -13.54
N MET A 15 9.21 -3.32 -12.23
CA MET A 15 7.98 -2.81 -11.63
C MET A 15 7.68 -1.38 -12.05
N GLU A 16 8.70 -0.55 -12.27
CA GLU A 16 8.51 0.81 -12.76
C GLU A 16 7.85 0.80 -14.14
N ARG A 17 8.33 -0.04 -15.07
CA ARG A 17 7.73 -0.20 -16.40
C ARG A 17 6.30 -0.73 -16.34
N LEU A 18 6.01 -1.66 -15.44
CA LEU A 18 4.65 -2.18 -15.26
C LEU A 18 3.71 -1.08 -14.75
N LEU A 19 4.10 -0.36 -13.70
CA LEU A 19 3.30 0.72 -13.11
C LEU A 19 3.05 1.88 -14.09
N LYS A 20 4.00 2.17 -15.00
CA LYS A 20 3.79 3.13 -16.11
C LYS A 20 2.67 2.73 -17.06
N ARG A 21 2.44 1.43 -17.26
CA ARG A 21 1.50 0.90 -18.26
C ARG A 21 0.14 0.50 -17.68
N CYS A 22 0.04 0.33 -16.36
CA CYS A 22 -1.19 -0.05 -15.69
C CYS A 22 -2.09 1.15 -15.37
N ASN A 23 -3.39 0.89 -15.26
CA ASN A 23 -4.38 1.89 -14.82
C ASN A 23 -4.85 1.67 -13.38
N ALA A 24 -4.68 0.46 -12.85
CA ALA A 24 -5.02 0.13 -11.48
C ALA A 24 -4.05 -0.91 -10.90
N VAL A 25 -3.88 -0.87 -9.58
CA VAL A 25 -3.24 -1.89 -8.75
C VAL A 25 -4.30 -2.42 -7.81
N VAL A 26 -4.49 -3.73 -7.82
CA VAL A 26 -5.36 -4.43 -6.87
C VAL A 26 -4.46 -5.08 -5.84
N TYR A 27 -4.67 -4.76 -4.56
CA TYR A 27 -3.90 -5.30 -3.44
C TYR A 27 -4.83 -6.05 -2.49
N ILE A 28 -4.43 -7.25 -2.08
CA ILE A 28 -5.23 -8.12 -1.21
C ILE A 28 -4.56 -8.15 0.17
N ILE A 29 -5.33 -7.84 1.21
CA ILE A 29 -4.92 -7.95 2.61
C ILE A 29 -5.70 -9.11 3.22
N ASP A 30 -4.98 -10.06 3.81
CA ASP A 30 -5.59 -11.12 4.62
C ASP A 30 -6.01 -10.55 5.97
N ALA A 31 -7.32 -10.62 6.28
CA ALA A 31 -7.88 -10.09 7.51
C ALA A 31 -7.67 -11.00 8.74
N GLN A 32 -7.30 -12.28 8.51
CA GLN A 32 -7.10 -13.25 9.58
C GLN A 32 -5.64 -13.32 10.06
N ASP A 33 -4.71 -12.67 9.38
CA ASP A 33 -3.29 -12.60 9.74
C ASP A 33 -2.91 -11.18 10.20
N ASP A 34 -1.70 -11.01 10.74
CA ASP A 34 -1.16 -9.69 11.03
C ASP A 34 -0.89 -8.92 9.73
N TYR A 35 -1.78 -7.98 9.43
CA TYR A 35 -1.72 -7.16 8.23
C TYR A 35 -0.78 -5.95 8.33
N THR A 36 -0.06 -5.74 9.44
CA THR A 36 0.81 -4.56 9.63
C THR A 36 1.91 -4.48 8.57
N GLN A 37 2.53 -5.61 8.22
CA GLN A 37 3.52 -5.67 7.14
C GLN A 37 2.87 -5.44 5.78
N SER A 38 1.70 -6.05 5.54
CA SER A 38 0.93 -5.86 4.30
C SER A 38 0.56 -4.40 4.05
N VAL A 39 0.15 -3.67 5.09
CA VAL A 39 -0.13 -2.23 5.00
C VAL A 39 1.15 -1.42 4.73
N SER A 40 2.28 -1.84 5.30
CA SER A 40 3.59 -1.21 5.04
C SER A 40 4.01 -1.37 3.57
N SER A 41 3.92 -2.59 3.03
CA SER A 41 4.23 -2.88 1.63
C SER A 41 3.29 -2.15 0.67
N LEU A 42 2.00 -2.09 0.98
CA LEU A 42 1.03 -1.31 0.19
C LEU A 42 1.43 0.18 0.12
N ASN A 43 1.85 0.78 1.23
CA ASN A 43 2.31 2.18 1.23
C ASN A 43 3.55 2.39 0.34
N MET A 44 4.51 1.46 0.32
CA MET A 44 5.67 1.54 -0.59
C MET A 44 5.24 1.45 -2.06
N ILE A 45 4.29 0.57 -2.39
CA ILE A 45 3.72 0.44 -3.74
C ILE A 45 3.03 1.74 -4.16
N ILE A 46 2.20 2.31 -3.29
CA ILE A 46 1.48 3.56 -3.56
C ILE A 46 2.45 4.71 -3.83
N GLN A 47 3.49 4.86 -3.02
CA GLN A 47 4.50 5.91 -3.21
C GLN A 47 5.24 5.75 -4.55
N SER A 48 5.73 4.54 -4.82
CA SER A 48 6.45 4.25 -6.06
C SER A 48 5.54 4.43 -7.28
N GLY A 49 4.33 3.90 -7.23
CA GLY A 49 3.37 4.02 -8.32
C GLY A 49 2.91 5.46 -8.55
N ARG A 50 2.74 6.30 -7.50
CA ARG A 50 2.39 7.72 -7.67
C ARG A 50 3.53 8.52 -8.30
N ARG A 51 4.78 8.26 -7.94
CA ARG A 51 5.96 8.89 -8.55
C ARG A 51 6.05 8.58 -10.05
N VAL A 52 5.66 7.36 -10.43
CA VAL A 52 5.83 6.81 -11.77
C VAL A 52 4.62 7.08 -12.68
N ASN A 53 3.41 6.98 -12.12
CA ASN A 53 2.14 7.15 -12.80
C ASN A 53 1.09 7.70 -11.82
N PRO A 54 0.96 9.04 -11.71
CA PRO A 54 -0.01 9.68 -10.82
C PRO A 54 -1.48 9.33 -11.11
N ARG A 55 -1.80 8.74 -12.27
CA ARG A 55 -3.17 8.34 -12.67
C ARG A 55 -3.54 6.94 -12.21
N LEU A 56 -2.62 6.21 -11.59
CA LEU A 56 -2.83 4.84 -11.13
C LEU A 56 -3.86 4.81 -10.00
N ARG A 57 -4.88 3.96 -10.14
CA ARG A 57 -5.84 3.69 -9.06
C ARG A 57 -5.31 2.56 -8.17
N TYR A 58 -5.63 2.63 -6.87
CA TYR A 58 -5.29 1.59 -5.92
C TYR A 58 -6.58 1.07 -5.29
N GLU A 59 -6.82 -0.22 -5.45
CA GLU A 59 -8.00 -0.91 -4.94
C GLU A 59 -7.54 -1.97 -3.94
N VAL A 60 -8.02 -1.87 -2.70
CA VAL A 60 -7.62 -2.75 -1.60
C VAL A 60 -8.78 -3.66 -1.23
N PHE A 61 -8.58 -4.97 -1.35
CA PHE A 61 -9.53 -5.98 -0.90
C PHE A 61 -9.09 -6.55 0.43
N ILE A 62 -9.96 -6.47 1.42
CA ILE A 62 -9.80 -7.16 2.70
C ILE A 62 -10.43 -8.55 2.54
N HIS A 63 -9.59 -9.57 2.49
CA HIS A 63 -9.96 -10.96 2.19
C HIS A 63 -9.92 -11.84 3.43
N LYS A 64 -10.40 -13.09 3.30
CA LYS A 64 -10.60 -14.04 4.41
C LYS A 64 -11.46 -13.48 5.55
N VAL A 65 -12.52 -12.75 5.23
CA VAL A 65 -13.44 -12.20 6.25
C VAL A 65 -14.51 -13.20 6.70
N ASP A 66 -14.44 -14.45 6.25
CA ASP A 66 -15.43 -15.52 6.50
C ASP A 66 -15.61 -15.86 7.97
N GLN A 67 -14.54 -15.74 8.78
CA GLN A 67 -14.57 -16.03 10.21
C GLN A 67 -14.81 -14.81 11.09
N LEU A 68 -14.92 -13.61 10.50
CA LEU A 68 -15.16 -12.38 11.24
C LEU A 68 -16.66 -12.08 11.34
N SER A 69 -17.10 -11.62 12.51
CA SER A 69 -18.40 -11.00 12.72
C SER A 69 -18.56 -9.69 11.92
N GLU A 70 -19.79 -9.20 11.80
CA GLU A 70 -20.04 -7.93 11.10
C GLU A 70 -19.34 -6.74 11.78
N GLU A 71 -19.29 -6.72 13.11
CA GLU A 71 -18.61 -5.68 13.88
C GLU A 71 -17.08 -5.73 13.64
N GLU A 72 -16.49 -6.92 13.70
CA GLU A 72 -15.05 -7.12 13.44
C GLU A 72 -14.67 -6.74 12.00
N LYS A 73 -15.55 -6.98 11.01
CA LYS A 73 -15.35 -6.53 9.63
C LYS A 73 -15.28 -5.02 9.52
N ILE A 74 -16.22 -4.32 10.16
CA ILE A 74 -16.28 -2.85 10.15
C ILE A 74 -15.03 -2.28 10.84
N GLU A 75 -14.64 -2.84 11.97
CA GLU A 75 -13.47 -2.40 12.72
C GLU A 75 -12.18 -2.64 11.94
N THR A 76 -12.01 -3.84 11.37
CA THR A 76 -10.83 -4.19 10.55
C THR A 76 -10.72 -3.28 9.33
N GLN A 77 -11.84 -3.03 8.65
CA GLN A 77 -11.87 -2.10 7.52
C GLN A 77 -11.48 -0.68 7.93
N ARG A 78 -12.02 -0.17 9.05
CA ARG A 78 -11.68 1.15 9.59
C ARG A 78 -10.19 1.23 9.97
N ASN A 79 -9.66 0.19 10.62
CA ASN A 79 -8.27 0.14 11.07
C ASN A 79 -7.31 0.19 9.86
N ILE A 80 -7.50 -0.71 8.89
CA ILE A 80 -6.68 -0.74 7.67
C ILE A 80 -6.76 0.60 6.93
N HIS A 81 -7.96 1.18 6.79
CA HIS A 81 -8.13 2.48 6.14
C HIS A 81 -7.33 3.59 6.84
N ASN A 82 -7.45 3.69 8.17
CA ASN A 82 -6.73 4.69 8.96
C ASN A 82 -5.22 4.46 8.87
N GLN A 83 -4.73 3.23 9.05
CA GLN A 83 -3.30 2.93 9.04
C GLN A 83 -2.66 3.21 7.67
N VAL A 84 -3.36 2.91 6.56
CA VAL A 84 -2.89 3.27 5.21
C VAL A 84 -2.85 4.79 5.05
N ARG A 85 -3.90 5.50 5.46
CA ARG A 85 -3.99 6.96 5.34
C ARG A 85 -2.94 7.68 6.19
N ASP A 86 -2.76 7.26 7.43
CA ASP A 86 -1.90 7.93 8.39
C ASP A 86 -0.43 7.74 7.99
N ARG A 87 -0.02 6.51 7.62
CA ARG A 87 1.33 6.28 7.07
C ARG A 87 1.57 7.07 5.80
N PHE A 88 0.56 7.17 4.92
CA PHE A 88 0.66 8.01 3.73
C PHE A 88 0.85 9.50 4.08
N ALA A 89 0.21 10.01 5.13
CA ALA A 89 0.37 11.40 5.58
C ALA A 89 1.78 11.64 6.16
N ASP A 90 2.27 10.74 7.00
CA ASP A 90 3.60 10.85 7.63
C ASP A 90 4.73 10.89 6.60
N LEU A 91 4.62 10.07 5.54
CA LEU A 91 5.59 10.04 4.44
C LEU A 91 5.61 11.32 3.62
N ASN A 92 4.51 12.07 3.57
CA ASN A 92 4.45 13.38 2.91
C ASN A 92 4.87 14.54 3.85
N GLY A 93 4.80 14.34 5.16
CA GLY A 93 5.17 15.35 6.18
C GLY A 93 6.67 15.46 6.46
N GLY A 94 7.50 14.58 5.89
CA GLY A 94 8.94 14.49 6.16
C GLY A 94 9.87 15.39 5.33
N THR A 95 9.36 16.23 4.43
CA THR A 95 10.19 17.22 3.72
C THR A 95 10.00 18.62 4.30
N ASP A 96 10.52 18.83 5.51
CA ASP A 96 10.76 20.19 6.01
C ASP A 96 12.08 20.71 5.42
N PHE A 97 11.98 21.49 4.35
CA PHE A 97 13.08 22.23 3.73
C PHE A 97 13.32 23.59 4.42
N SER A 98 13.18 23.68 5.74
CA SER A 98 13.60 24.86 6.50
C SER A 98 15.07 24.76 6.94
N GLN A 99 15.99 24.75 5.97
CA GLN A 99 17.35 25.26 6.11
C GLN A 99 18.04 25.37 4.75
N GLN A 100 17.78 26.47 4.03
CA GLN A 100 18.78 27.24 3.28
C GLN A 100 18.24 28.61 2.88
#